data_AF-A0A975FZB1-F1
#
_entry.id   AF-A0A975FZB1-F1
#
_cell.length_a   1.000
_cell.length_b   1.000
_cell.length_c   1.000
_cell.angle_alpha   90.00
_cell.angle_beta   90.00
_cell.angle_gamma   90.00
#
_symmetry.space_group_name_H-M   'P 1'
#
loop_
_entity.id
_entity.type
_entity.pdbx_description
1 polymer ?
#
loop_
_entity_poly.entity_id
_entity_poly.type
_entity_poly.pdbx_seq_one_letter_code
_entity_poly.pdbx_strand_id
1 'polypeptide(L)'
;MAADTVQPTQATTAPADTGSGGLPQFDLAQWPGQMVWMLIIFTFMFVMFARVFVPKVGGTIADREDRVSGDFGAARKLKEEADALAQAAAAEMDQARAAAQKLAVDAKAKAKAEAAKREALEEAKLAEMLAKSDSLLTAARDAAMGHVRGIAEETAGLIVSKLTGSAATAAEIKSAGA
;
A
#
# COMPACT_ATOMS: atom_id res chain seq x y z
N MET A 1 -79.71 53.08 28.15
CA MET A 1 -80.42 52.35 29.21
C MET A 1 -79.64 52.59 30.50
N ALA A 2 -80.28 53.31 31.42
CA ALA A 2 -79.99 53.55 32.85
C ALA A 2 -78.55 53.84 33.34
N ALA A 3 -78.47 55.01 34.00
CA ALA A 3 -77.68 55.43 35.18
C ALA A 3 -77.00 54.32 36.01
N ASP A 4 -75.92 54.53 36.74
CA ASP A 4 -75.56 55.59 37.70
C ASP A 4 -74.05 55.38 38.00
N THR A 5 -73.21 56.29 38.49
CA THR A 5 -73.28 56.80 39.85
C THR A 5 -72.17 57.86 40.03
N VAL A 6 -72.54 58.95 40.71
CA VAL A 6 -71.73 60.10 41.11
C VAL A 6 -70.67 59.73 42.15
N GLN A 7 -69.51 60.42 42.14
CA GLN A 7 -68.81 60.76 43.39
C GLN A 7 -68.48 62.25 43.46
N PRO A 8 -68.55 62.86 44.67
CA PRO A 8 -68.62 64.29 44.87
C PRO A 8 -67.25 64.95 45.09
N THR A 9 -67.18 66.21 44.69
CA THR A 9 -66.13 67.18 45.01
C THR A 9 -65.98 67.35 46.52
N GLN A 10 -64.78 67.14 47.07
CA GLN A 10 -64.39 67.71 48.36
C GLN A 10 -63.17 68.59 48.18
N ALA A 11 -63.42 69.90 48.15
CA ALA A 11 -62.42 70.92 48.38
C ALA A 11 -61.99 70.84 49.86
N THR A 12 -60.70 70.62 50.10
CA THR A 12 -60.11 70.74 51.44
C THR A 12 -59.22 71.97 51.46
N THR A 13 -59.67 72.94 52.25
CA THR A 13 -59.00 74.18 52.64
C THR A 13 -57.62 73.89 53.23
N ALA A 14 -56.61 74.61 52.74
CA ALA A 14 -55.25 74.59 53.28
C ALA A 14 -55.19 75.33 54.64
N PRO A 15 -54.42 74.82 55.63
CA PRO A 15 -53.83 75.70 56.62
C PRO A 15 -52.52 76.29 56.06
N ALA A 16 -52.30 77.57 56.33
CA ALA A 16 -51.04 78.24 56.12
C ALA A 16 -50.19 78.09 57.39
N ASP A 17 -48.94 77.63 57.27
CA ASP A 17 -47.78 78.33 57.84
C ASP A 17 -46.42 77.77 57.37
N THR A 18 -45.53 78.72 57.11
CA THR A 18 -44.05 78.70 57.00
C THR A 18 -43.26 77.39 56.88
N GLY A 19 -42.58 77.22 55.74
CA GLY A 19 -41.38 76.39 55.60
C GLY A 19 -40.91 76.31 54.15
N SER A 20 -39.72 76.80 53.83
CA SER A 20 -39.14 76.70 52.50
C SER A 20 -38.91 75.23 52.12
N GLY A 21 -39.67 74.71 51.16
CA GLY A 21 -39.45 73.37 50.62
C GLY A 21 -40.23 73.22 49.34
N GLY A 22 -39.55 72.87 48.24
CA GLY A 22 -40.18 72.63 46.95
C GLY A 22 -41.22 71.50 46.99
N LEU A 23 -41.85 71.22 45.84
CA LEU A 23 -42.85 70.15 45.66
C LEU A 23 -42.50 68.92 46.54
N PRO A 24 -43.43 68.38 47.35
CA PRO A 24 -43.14 67.33 48.34
C PRO A 24 -42.57 66.03 47.75
N GLN A 25 -42.56 65.88 46.42
CA GLN A 25 -41.86 64.79 45.73
C GLN A 25 -40.33 64.97 45.72
N PHE A 26 -39.83 66.21 45.75
CA PHE A 26 -38.40 66.56 45.73
C PHE A 26 -37.81 66.74 47.13
N ASP A 27 -38.49 66.26 48.18
CA ASP A 27 -37.91 66.24 49.52
C ASP A 27 -36.75 65.22 49.56
N LEU A 28 -35.53 65.75 49.43
CA LEU A 28 -34.28 65.00 49.43
C LEU A 28 -33.97 64.35 50.80
N ALA A 29 -34.72 64.66 51.87
CA ALA A 29 -34.47 64.10 53.19
C ALA A 29 -34.72 62.58 53.26
N GLN A 30 -35.59 62.03 52.40
CA GLN A 30 -35.90 60.59 52.33
C GLN A 30 -35.05 59.79 51.31
N TRP A 31 -34.30 60.49 50.44
CA TRP A 31 -33.47 59.86 49.41
C TRP A 31 -32.28 59.02 49.95
N PRO A 32 -31.60 59.39 51.06
CA PRO A 32 -30.51 58.60 51.61
C PRO A 32 -30.93 57.18 52.01
N GLY A 33 -32.12 57.00 52.57
CA GLY A 33 -32.65 55.68 52.94
C GLY A 33 -32.86 54.78 51.71
N GLN A 34 -33.39 55.35 50.62
CA GLN A 34 -33.56 54.64 49.35
C GLN A 34 -32.21 54.24 48.73
N MET A 35 -31.20 55.12 48.80
CA MET A 35 -29.86 54.84 48.28
C MET A 35 -29.15 53.73 49.08
N VAL A 36 -29.30 53.70 50.41
CA VAL A 36 -28.78 52.61 51.25
C VAL A 36 -29.44 51.29 50.87
N TRP A 37 -30.75 51.26 50.67
CA TRP A 37 -31.46 50.04 50.25
C TRP A 37 -31.07 49.59 48.84
N MET A 38 -30.91 50.52 47.90
CA MET A 38 -30.38 50.23 46.56
C MET A 38 -28.97 49.66 46.61
N LEU A 39 -28.09 50.20 47.46
CA LEU A 39 -26.75 49.66 47.65
C LEU A 39 -26.78 48.23 48.22
N ILE A 40 -27.68 47.94 49.15
CA ILE A 40 -27.83 46.58 49.72
C ILE A 40 -28.24 45.59 48.63
N ILE A 41 -29.31 45.88 47.89
CA ILE A 41 -29.81 45.00 46.81
C ILE A 41 -28.77 44.89 45.69
N PHE A 42 -28.17 46.01 45.29
CA PHE A 42 -27.14 46.03 44.26
C PHE A 42 -25.94 45.17 44.66
N THR A 43 -25.46 45.31 45.90
CA THR A 43 -24.33 44.51 46.40
C THR A 43 -24.68 43.03 46.44
N PHE A 44 -25.87 42.68 46.95
CA PHE A 44 -26.36 41.30 46.96
C PHE A 44 -26.40 40.70 45.54
N MET A 45 -27.00 41.43 44.59
CA MET A 45 -27.11 40.99 43.20
C MET A 45 -25.75 40.93 42.49
N PHE A 46 -24.86 41.90 42.75
CA PHE A 46 -23.50 41.91 42.21
C PHE A 46 -22.71 40.69 42.66
N VAL A 47 -22.77 40.36 43.96
CA VAL A 47 -22.11 39.16 44.50
C VAL A 47 -22.70 37.90 43.88
N MET A 48 -24.03 37.83 43.71
CA MET A 48 -24.67 36.69 43.04
C MET A 48 -24.17 36.53 41.59
N PHE A 49 -24.10 37.62 40.82
CA PHE A 49 -23.60 37.60 39.45
C PHE A 49 -22.13 37.20 39.37
N ALA A 50 -21.28 37.82 40.21
CA ALA A 50 -19.85 37.54 40.26
C ALA A 50 -19.56 36.09 40.67
N ARG A 51 -20.34 35.53 41.61
CA ARG A 51 -20.10 34.20 42.17
C ARG A 51 -20.76 33.06 41.39
N VAL A 52 -21.84 33.33 40.65
CA VAL A 52 -22.63 32.28 39.98
C VAL A 52 -22.63 32.42 38.46
N PHE A 53 -22.92 33.61 37.93
CA PHE A 53 -23.10 33.81 36.48
C PHE A 53 -21.77 33.87 35.74
N VAL A 54 -20.81 34.64 36.25
CA VAL A 54 -19.46 34.75 35.65
C VAL A 54 -18.75 33.40 35.57
N PRO A 55 -18.63 32.58 36.64
CA PRO A 55 -17.96 31.29 36.54
C PRO A 55 -18.71 30.29 35.66
N LYS A 56 -20.05 30.37 35.56
CA LYS A 56 -20.84 29.52 34.66
C LYS A 56 -20.49 29.77 33.18
N VAL A 57 -20.38 31.04 32.79
CA VAL A 57 -20.00 31.42 31.42
C VAL A 57 -18.52 31.13 31.15
N GLY A 58 -17.64 31.45 32.11
CA GLY A 58 -16.20 31.17 32.01
C GLY A 58 -15.89 29.68 31.85
N GLY A 59 -16.58 28.81 32.61
CA GLY A 59 -16.43 27.36 32.50
C GLY A 59 -16.80 26.83 31.13
N THR A 60 -17.90 27.30 30.52
CA THR A 60 -18.30 26.86 29.17
C THR A 60 -17.30 27.28 28.09
N ILE A 61 -16.66 28.44 28.25
CA ILE A 61 -15.62 28.89 27.31
C ILE A 61 -14.37 28.04 27.46
N ALA A 62 -13.93 27.79 28.70
CA ALA A 62 -12.78 26.92 28.99
C ALA A 62 -13.01 25.49 28.47
N ASP A 63 -14.19 24.90 28.74
CA ASP A 63 -14.54 23.55 28.26
C ASP A 63 -14.47 23.44 26.73
N ARG A 64 -14.88 24.50 26.01
CA ARG A 64 -14.79 24.54 24.55
C ARG A 64 -13.36 24.66 24.08
N GLU A 65 -12.57 25.52 24.71
CA GLU A 65 -11.15 25.70 24.38
C GLU A 65 -10.37 24.40 24.61
N ASP A 66 -10.58 23.75 25.75
CA ASP A 66 -9.97 22.47 26.11
C ASP A 66 -10.37 21.38 25.13
N ARG A 67 -11.65 21.30 24.75
CA ARG A 67 -12.13 20.33 23.75
C ARG A 67 -11.51 20.56 22.39
N VAL A 68 -11.49 21.81 21.92
CA VAL A 68 -10.91 22.17 20.62
C VAL A 68 -9.41 21.87 20.60
N SER A 69 -8.68 22.25 21.66
CA SER A 69 -7.26 21.95 21.82
C SER A 69 -6.99 20.44 21.84
N GLY A 70 -7.82 19.69 22.57
CA GLY A 70 -7.79 18.23 22.62
C GLY A 70 -8.02 17.60 21.25
N ASP A 71 -9.04 18.06 20.52
CA ASP A 71 -9.38 17.58 19.18
C ASP A 71 -8.25 17.90 18.18
N PHE A 72 -7.64 19.08 18.25
CA PHE A 72 -6.46 19.41 17.44
C PHE A 72 -5.24 18.54 17.76
N GLY A 73 -5.00 18.26 19.04
CA GLY A 73 -3.93 17.37 19.48
C GLY A 73 -4.14 15.94 18.99
N ALA A 74 -5.36 15.42 19.13
CA ALA A 74 -5.74 14.10 18.64
C ALA A 74 -5.62 14.01 17.11
N ALA A 75 -6.11 15.02 16.38
CA ALA A 75 -5.99 15.08 14.93
C ALA A 75 -4.54 15.11 14.45
N ARG A 76 -3.66 15.86 15.13
CA ARG A 76 -2.22 15.87 14.82
C ARG A 76 -1.58 14.51 15.05
N LYS A 77 -1.87 13.84 16.17
CA LYS A 77 -1.37 12.49 16.44
C LYS A 77 -1.85 11.49 15.39
N LEU A 78 -3.14 11.49 15.07
CA LEU A 78 -3.70 10.62 14.03
C LEU A 78 -3.05 10.87 12.67
N LYS A 79 -2.79 12.15 12.34
CA LYS A 79 -2.09 12.51 11.11
C LYS A 79 -0.64 11.99 11.11
N GLU A 80 0.09 12.17 12.20
CA GLU A 80 1.47 11.69 12.34
C GLU A 80 1.56 10.16 12.24
N GLU A 81 0.65 9.45 12.92
CA GLU A 81 0.53 8.00 12.82
C GLU A 81 0.20 7.54 11.40
N ALA A 82 -0.76 8.19 10.73
CA ALA A 82 -1.11 7.89 9.34
C ALA A 82 0.04 8.17 8.37
N ASP A 83 0.74 9.30 8.53
CA ASP A 83 1.89 9.66 7.70
C ASP A 83 3.06 8.68 7.94
N ALA A 84 3.26 8.18 9.16
CA ALA A 84 4.24 7.15 9.48
C ALA A 84 3.87 5.77 8.89
N LEU A 85 2.61 5.36 9.02
CA LEU A 85 2.07 4.13 8.40
C LEU A 85 2.19 4.18 6.88
N ALA A 86 1.87 5.31 6.26
CA ALA A 86 1.99 5.49 4.82
C ALA A 86 3.45 5.38 4.35
N GLN A 87 4.39 5.98 5.08
CA GLN A 87 5.82 5.85 4.79
C GLN A 87 6.32 4.41 4.95
N ALA A 88 5.92 3.72 6.02
CA ALA A 88 6.28 2.32 6.24
C ALA A 88 5.73 1.42 5.13
N ALA A 89 4.46 1.58 4.77
CA ALA A 89 3.84 0.82 3.68
C ALA A 89 4.51 1.09 2.32
N ALA A 90 4.87 2.34 2.03
CA ALA A 90 5.61 2.68 0.82
C ALA A 90 7.00 2.00 0.79
N ALA A 91 7.73 2.04 1.90
CA ALA A 91 9.04 1.40 2.02
C ALA A 91 8.94 -0.13 1.88
N GLU A 92 7.94 -0.76 2.48
CA GLU A 92 7.69 -2.20 2.33
C GLU A 92 7.37 -2.59 0.89
N MET A 93 6.53 -1.79 0.21
CA MET A 93 6.21 -2.03 -1.21
C MET A 93 7.44 -1.93 -2.11
N ASP A 94 8.33 -0.95 -1.85
CA ASP A 94 9.55 -0.78 -2.63
C ASP A 94 10.56 -1.90 -2.36
N GLN A 95 10.71 -2.33 -1.09
CA GLN A 95 11.52 -3.49 -0.74
C GLN A 95 10.97 -4.78 -1.38
N ALA A 96 9.66 -4.99 -1.35
CA ALA A 96 9.02 -6.16 -1.97
C ALA A 96 9.23 -6.16 -3.50
N ARG A 97 9.10 -5.01 -4.17
CA ARG A 97 9.41 -4.88 -5.60
C ARG A 97 10.87 -5.17 -5.91
N ALA A 98 11.80 -4.62 -5.13
CA ALA A 98 13.23 -4.87 -5.30
C ALA A 98 13.57 -6.36 -5.09
N ALA A 99 13.01 -6.99 -4.06
CA ALA A 99 13.19 -8.41 -3.79
C ALA A 99 12.62 -9.29 -4.92
N ALA A 100 11.43 -8.97 -5.44
CA ALA A 100 10.82 -9.68 -6.56
C ALA A 100 11.65 -9.54 -7.85
N GLN A 101 12.15 -8.34 -8.16
CA GLN A 101 13.03 -8.13 -9.31
C GLN A 101 14.33 -8.92 -9.17
N LYS A 102 14.96 -8.89 -8.00
CA LYS A 102 16.17 -9.67 -7.71
C LYS A 102 15.91 -11.16 -7.87
N LEU A 103 14.83 -11.67 -7.29
CA LEU A 103 14.44 -13.08 -7.41
C LEU A 103 14.21 -13.47 -8.88
N ALA A 104 13.56 -12.62 -9.67
CA ALA A 104 13.34 -12.89 -11.09
C ALA A 104 14.64 -12.93 -11.90
N VAL A 105 15.60 -12.05 -11.61
CA VAL A 105 16.93 -12.06 -12.23
C VAL A 105 17.70 -13.31 -11.83
N ASP A 106 17.74 -13.64 -10.54
CA ASP A 106 18.43 -14.82 -10.01
C ASP A 106 17.83 -16.12 -10.56
N ALA A 107 16.50 -16.21 -10.65
CA ALA A 107 15.81 -17.36 -11.23
C ALA A 107 16.13 -17.53 -12.73
N LYS A 108 16.13 -16.44 -13.50
CA LYS A 108 16.54 -16.47 -14.93
C LYS A 108 18.00 -16.89 -15.08
N ALA A 109 18.89 -16.39 -14.24
CA ALA A 109 20.30 -16.75 -14.26
C ALA A 109 20.51 -18.23 -13.95
N LYS A 110 19.84 -18.76 -12.91
CA LYS A 110 19.87 -20.19 -12.56
C LYS A 110 19.30 -21.05 -13.68
N ALA A 111 18.15 -20.69 -14.24
CA ALA A 111 17.53 -21.42 -15.35
C ALA A 111 18.44 -21.47 -16.58
N LYS A 112 19.09 -20.34 -16.93
CA LYS A 112 20.05 -20.29 -18.03
C LYS A 112 21.28 -21.16 -17.76
N ALA A 113 21.81 -21.15 -16.53
CA ALA A 113 22.95 -21.98 -16.15
C ALA A 113 22.61 -23.48 -16.19
N GLU A 114 21.41 -23.87 -15.74
CA GLU A 114 20.94 -25.25 -15.84
C GLU A 114 20.67 -25.70 -17.27
N ALA A 115 20.10 -24.83 -18.11
CA ALA A 115 19.91 -25.08 -19.54
C ALA A 115 21.25 -25.34 -20.23
N ALA A 116 22.24 -24.45 -20.04
CA ALA A 116 23.58 -24.62 -20.60
C ALA A 116 24.26 -25.92 -20.15
N LYS A 117 24.09 -26.33 -18.87
CA LYS A 117 24.59 -27.61 -18.38
C LYS A 117 23.91 -28.80 -19.08
N ARG A 118 22.59 -28.75 -19.27
CA ARG A 118 21.85 -29.80 -19.96
C ARG A 118 22.24 -29.89 -21.43
N GLU A 119 22.36 -28.75 -22.11
CA GLU A 119 22.84 -28.67 -23.49
C GLU A 119 24.22 -29.31 -23.63
N ALA A 120 25.18 -28.96 -22.77
CA ALA A 120 26.52 -29.55 -22.79
C ALA A 120 26.51 -31.07 -22.54
N LEU A 121 25.65 -31.57 -21.65
CA LEU A 121 25.51 -33.00 -21.40
C LEU A 121 24.87 -33.74 -22.59
N GLU A 122 23.84 -33.17 -23.21
CA GLU A 122 23.21 -33.77 -24.38
C GLU A 122 24.12 -33.74 -25.59
N GLU A 123 24.89 -32.66 -25.79
CA GLU A 123 25.86 -32.55 -26.88
C GLU A 123 26.99 -33.58 -26.73
N ALA A 124 27.45 -33.84 -25.50
CA ALA A 124 28.41 -34.91 -25.23
C ALA A 124 27.84 -36.30 -25.57
N LYS A 125 26.59 -36.59 -25.20
CA LYS A 125 25.92 -37.87 -25.56
C LYS A 125 25.72 -38.01 -27.06
N LEU A 126 25.32 -36.94 -27.73
CA LEU A 126 25.14 -36.91 -29.19
C LEU A 126 26.47 -37.19 -29.89
N ALA A 127 27.57 -36.56 -29.45
CA ALA A 127 28.90 -36.80 -29.98
C ALA A 127 29.34 -38.27 -29.80
N GLU A 128 29.07 -38.88 -28.64
CA GLU A 128 29.35 -40.30 -28.39
C GLU A 128 28.52 -41.22 -29.31
N MET A 129 27.22 -40.95 -29.48
CA MET A 129 26.36 -41.71 -30.38
C MET A 129 26.79 -41.59 -31.85
N LEU A 130 27.21 -40.39 -32.27
CA LEU A 130 27.76 -40.14 -33.61
C LEU A 130 29.04 -40.96 -33.83
N ALA A 131 30.01 -40.86 -32.92
CA ALA A 131 31.26 -41.62 -33.01
C ALA A 131 31.01 -43.14 -33.07
N LYS A 132 30.08 -43.65 -32.24
CA LYS A 132 29.70 -45.06 -32.27
C LYS A 132 29.04 -45.44 -33.60
N SER A 133 28.13 -44.62 -34.11
CA SER A 133 27.45 -44.88 -35.38
C SER A 133 28.41 -44.84 -36.57
N ASP A 134 29.36 -43.90 -36.59
CA ASP A 134 30.41 -43.83 -37.63
C ASP A 134 31.30 -45.07 -37.63
N SER A 135 31.63 -45.59 -36.44
CA SER A 135 32.39 -46.84 -36.31
C SER A 135 31.61 -48.05 -36.87
N LEU A 136 30.31 -48.14 -36.58
CA LEU A 136 29.44 -49.19 -37.08
C LEU A 136 29.25 -49.09 -38.60
N LEU A 137 29.08 -47.87 -39.11
CA LEU A 137 28.94 -47.61 -40.55
C LEU A 137 30.22 -47.99 -41.30
N THR A 138 31.39 -47.65 -40.75
CA THR A 138 32.69 -48.03 -41.31
C THR A 138 32.84 -49.55 -41.34
N ALA A 139 32.55 -50.23 -40.23
CA ALA A 139 32.61 -51.69 -40.17
C ALA A 139 31.65 -52.36 -41.16
N ALA A 140 30.42 -51.85 -41.29
CA ALA A 140 29.43 -52.35 -42.24
C ALA A 140 29.87 -52.12 -43.69
N ARG A 141 30.47 -50.95 -43.99
CA ARG A 141 31.05 -50.63 -45.30
C ARG A 141 32.19 -51.59 -45.64
N ASP A 142 33.11 -51.82 -44.72
CA ASP A 142 34.25 -52.71 -44.94
C ASP A 142 33.80 -54.15 -45.15
N ALA A 143 32.82 -54.62 -44.38
CA ALA A 143 32.19 -55.93 -44.58
C ALA A 143 31.54 -56.04 -45.97
N ALA A 144 30.74 -55.04 -46.37
CA ALA A 144 30.10 -55.01 -47.69
C ALA A 144 31.13 -55.00 -48.83
N MET A 145 32.20 -54.20 -48.73
CA MET A 145 33.30 -54.20 -49.70
C MET A 145 34.06 -55.52 -49.74
N GLY A 146 34.21 -56.19 -48.60
CA GLY A 146 34.74 -57.56 -48.52
C GLY A 146 33.88 -58.56 -49.29
N HIS A 147 32.55 -58.52 -49.10
CA HIS A 147 31.62 -59.35 -49.86
C HIS A 147 31.69 -59.07 -51.37
N VAL A 148 31.79 -57.80 -51.79
CA VAL A 148 31.96 -57.43 -53.20
C VAL A 148 33.26 -57.99 -53.78
N ARG A 149 34.39 -57.91 -53.05
CA ARG A 149 35.64 -58.54 -53.47
C ARG A 149 35.50 -60.06 -53.63
N GLY A 150 34.86 -60.72 -52.67
CA GLY A 150 34.61 -62.17 -52.75
C GLY A 150 33.81 -62.56 -53.99
N ILE A 151 32.72 -61.84 -54.28
CA ILE A 151 31.90 -62.06 -55.48
C ILE A 151 32.71 -61.79 -56.76
N ALA A 152 33.55 -60.75 -56.77
CA ALA A 152 34.41 -60.43 -57.90
C ALA A 152 35.46 -61.52 -58.17
N GLU A 153 36.13 -62.03 -57.13
CA GLU A 153 37.09 -63.14 -57.22
C GLU A 153 36.41 -64.43 -57.73
N GLU A 154 35.24 -64.78 -57.19
CA GLU A 154 34.46 -65.94 -57.63
C GLU A 154 34.04 -65.80 -59.10
N THR A 155 33.51 -64.64 -59.50
CA THR A 155 33.08 -64.37 -60.86
C THR A 155 34.26 -64.38 -61.84
N ALA A 156 35.41 -63.78 -61.47
CA ALA A 156 36.62 -63.81 -62.28
C ALA A 156 37.15 -65.25 -62.46
N GLY A 157 37.14 -66.06 -61.41
CA GLY A 157 37.52 -67.48 -61.48
C GLY A 157 36.62 -68.28 -62.41
N LEU A 158 35.30 -68.06 -62.36
CA LEU A 158 34.34 -68.68 -63.27
C LEU A 158 34.61 -68.27 -64.73
N ILE A 159 34.89 -66.99 -64.99
CA ILE A 159 35.21 -66.49 -66.35
C ILE A 159 36.50 -67.13 -66.87
N VAL A 160 37.57 -67.18 -66.07
CA VAL A 160 38.86 -67.78 -66.47
C VAL A 160 38.73 -69.27 -66.74
N SER A 161 37.99 -70.00 -65.90
CA SER A 161 37.71 -71.42 -66.11
C SER A 161 36.94 -71.66 -67.41
N LYS A 162 35.95 -70.81 -67.72
CA LYS A 162 35.20 -70.87 -68.98
C LYS A 162 36.06 -70.54 -70.21
N LEU A 163 37.06 -69.66 -70.09
CA LEU A 163 37.90 -69.24 -71.22
C LEU A 163 39.07 -70.20 -71.51
N THR A 164 39.66 -70.81 -70.48
CA THR A 164 40.92 -71.58 -70.59
C THR A 164 40.73 -73.10 -70.48
N GLY A 165 39.56 -73.57 -70.04
CA GLY A 165 39.26 -74.99 -69.91
C GLY A 165 39.95 -75.71 -68.74
N SER A 166 40.72 -75.00 -67.90
CA SER A 166 41.27 -75.49 -66.63
C SER A 166 40.96 -74.50 -65.51
N ALA A 167 40.79 -75.00 -64.28
CA ALA A 167 40.55 -74.16 -63.12
C ALA A 167 41.84 -73.40 -62.73
N ALA A 168 41.82 -72.07 -62.79
CA ALA A 168 42.89 -71.24 -62.25
C ALA A 168 42.97 -71.42 -60.73
N THR A 169 44.19 -71.45 -60.18
CA THR A 169 44.36 -71.69 -58.75
C THR A 169 43.97 -70.45 -57.94
N ALA A 170 43.38 -70.64 -56.75
CA ALA A 170 42.88 -69.55 -55.91
C ALA A 170 43.97 -68.52 -55.54
N ALA A 171 45.25 -68.91 -55.57
CA ALA A 171 46.38 -68.01 -55.33
C ALA A 171 46.63 -67.03 -56.49
N GLU A 172 46.42 -67.44 -57.74
CA GLU A 172 46.68 -66.61 -58.92
C GLU A 172 45.59 -65.53 -59.08
N ILE A 173 44.32 -65.90 -58.88
CA ILE A 173 43.18 -64.98 -58.94
C ILE A 173 43.30 -63.89 -57.86
N LYS A 174 43.71 -64.27 -56.65
CA LYS A 174 43.86 -63.35 -55.52
C LYS A 174 45.07 -62.41 -55.68
N SER A 175 46.12 -62.85 -56.37
CA SER A 175 47.30 -62.02 -56.65
C SER A 175 47.08 -60.99 -57.77
N ALA A 176 46.14 -61.24 -58.67
CA ALA A 176 45.83 -60.35 -59.79
C ALA A 176 44.75 -59.29 -59.47
N GLY A 177 43.97 -59.50 -58.40
CA GLY A 177 42.88 -58.59 -57.97
C GLY A 177 43.22 -57.67 -56.78
N ALA A 178 44.42 -57.79 -56.20
CA ALA A 178 44.96 -56.84 -55.21
C ALA A 178 45.51 -55.59 -55.90
#